data_AF-A0AAP0GK88-F1
#
_entry.id   AF-A0AAP0GK88-F1
#
_cell.length_a   1.000
_cell.length_b   1.000
_cell.length_c   1.000
_cell.angle_alpha   90.00
_cell.angle_beta   90.00
_cell.angle_gamma   90.00
#
_symmetry.space_group_name_H-M   'P 1'
#
loop_
_entity.id
_entity.type
_entity.pdbx_description
1 polymer ?
#
loop_
_entity_poly.entity_id
_entity_poly.type
_entity_poly.pdbx_seq_one_letter_code
_entity_poly.pdbx_strand_id
1 'polypeptide(L)'
;MAFDPLKSPHYKILYARMAPPEHLFQAQIEIYSSETCNWSVCGDLLPYNHLQGFWGGIYWNGGIHWLRYRLDVEDPHITVTTTPQTDGGIHWLKYRLDVEHPYITVTPTPPTAVGGVHKLFESGGCLFLLCTPVDSEMQLHIYEMCKRRLVWVEKYIVDVGDIMMKYRKTWMKKHHRRNYELEWLLICSRVQCIVIEKKEDDDDSFLVVEIFGKIIQYKIVSKTIHKLYELREPDRYYSSDSINFIASFADV
;
A
#
# COMPACT_ATOMS: atom_id res chain seq x y z
N MET A 1 11.97 2.77 0.98
CA MET A 1 12.96 3.82 0.61
C MET A 1 13.52 4.53 1.83
N ALA A 2 14.83 4.62 1.94
CA ALA A 2 15.43 5.94 2.10
C ALA A 2 16.31 6.21 0.89
N PHE A 3 16.39 7.48 0.51
CA PHE A 3 17.48 7.98 -0.30
C PHE A 3 18.81 7.46 0.27
N ASP A 4 19.58 6.77 -0.56
CA ASP A 4 20.90 6.25 -0.18
C ASP A 4 21.97 7.17 -0.80
N PRO A 5 22.47 8.16 -0.04
CA PRO A 5 23.47 9.10 -0.54
C PRO A 5 24.79 8.42 -0.91
N LEU A 6 25.04 7.18 -0.47
CA LEU A 6 26.24 6.42 -0.83
C LEU A 6 26.18 5.89 -2.26
N LYS A 7 24.98 5.61 -2.79
CA LYS A 7 24.79 5.15 -4.18
C LYS A 7 24.79 6.30 -5.17
N SER A 8 24.17 7.42 -4.80
CA SER A 8 24.18 8.65 -5.60
C SER A 8 23.93 9.85 -4.68
N PRO A 9 24.71 10.92 -4.80
CA PRO A 9 24.41 12.16 -4.10
C PRO A 9 23.19 12.88 -4.70
N HIS A 10 22.75 12.46 -5.90
CA HIS A 10 21.67 13.10 -6.63
C HIS A 10 20.31 12.47 -6.26
N TYR A 11 19.39 13.34 -5.87
CA TYR A 11 17.97 13.06 -5.65
C TYR A 11 17.08 13.83 -6.62
N LYS A 12 15.86 13.33 -6.81
CA LYS A 12 14.76 14.02 -7.51
C LYS A 12 13.64 14.33 -6.50
N ILE A 13 13.01 15.50 -6.61
CA ILE A 13 11.80 15.85 -5.84
C ILE A 13 10.66 15.97 -6.83
N LEU A 14 9.51 15.37 -6.50
CA LEU A 14 8.30 15.48 -7.31
C LEU A 14 7.29 16.38 -6.61
N TYR A 15 6.73 17.30 -7.38
CA TYR A 15 5.72 18.24 -6.92
C TYR A 15 4.50 18.18 -7.84
N ALA A 16 3.33 17.96 -7.24
CA ALA A 16 2.06 18.07 -7.93
C ALA A 16 1.54 19.51 -7.80
N ARG A 17 1.68 20.31 -8.85
CA ARG A 17 1.18 21.68 -8.90
C ARG A 17 -0.22 21.71 -9.49
N MET A 18 -1.17 22.37 -8.82
CA MET A 18 -2.47 22.63 -9.43
C MET A 18 -2.31 23.56 -10.64
N ALA A 19 -2.99 23.23 -11.74
CA ALA A 19 -2.98 24.04 -12.93
C ALA A 19 -3.69 25.40 -12.69
N PRO A 20 -3.40 26.44 -13.50
CA PRO A 20 -4.09 27.72 -13.40
C PRO A 20 -5.62 27.58 -13.54
N PRO A 21 -6.40 28.60 -13.14
CA PRO A 21 -7.87 28.54 -13.15
C PRO A 21 -8.50 28.22 -14.52
N GLU A 22 -7.81 28.51 -15.63
CA GLU A 22 -8.25 28.11 -16.97
C GLU A 22 -8.29 26.59 -17.22
N HIS A 23 -7.60 25.82 -16.37
CA HIS A 23 -7.49 24.37 -16.40
C HIS A 23 -8.03 23.77 -15.08
N LEU A 24 -9.29 24.08 -14.77
CA LEU A 24 -9.97 23.61 -13.55
C LEU A 24 -9.79 22.09 -13.37
N PHE A 25 -9.46 21.69 -12.15
CA PHE A 25 -9.27 20.30 -11.75
C PHE A 25 -8.14 19.56 -12.49
N GLN A 26 -7.20 20.27 -13.10
CA GLN A 26 -5.98 19.69 -13.63
C GLN A 26 -4.77 20.01 -12.76
N ALA A 27 -3.74 19.20 -12.88
CA ALA A 27 -2.48 19.34 -12.18
C ALA A 27 -1.33 18.98 -13.10
N GLN A 28 -0.23 19.70 -12.93
CA GLN A 28 1.04 19.44 -13.58
C GLN A 28 1.98 18.81 -12.58
N ILE A 29 2.64 17.71 -12.96
CA ILE A 29 3.78 17.22 -12.18
C ILE A 29 5.02 18.00 -12.60
N GLU A 30 5.78 18.46 -11.62
CA GLU A 30 7.09 19.06 -11.81
C GLU A 30 8.12 18.24 -11.03
N ILE A 31 9.28 18.03 -11.66
CA ILE A 31 10.39 17.26 -11.09
C ILE A 31 11.58 18.20 -10.94
N TYR A 32 12.07 18.34 -9.72
CA TYR A 32 13.38 18.89 -9.45
C TYR A 32 14.43 17.80 -9.58
N SER A 33 15.53 18.08 -10.28
CA SER A 33 16.74 17.26 -10.24
C SER A 33 17.85 18.03 -9.55
N SER A 34 18.43 17.43 -8.51
CA SER A 34 19.63 17.97 -7.85
C SER A 34 20.90 17.87 -8.71
N GLU A 35 20.90 17.05 -9.76
CA GLU A 35 22.03 16.94 -10.70
C GLU A 35 22.10 18.16 -11.62
N THR A 36 20.95 18.59 -12.13
CA THR A 36 20.84 19.75 -13.04
C THR A 36 20.46 21.03 -12.30
N CYS A 37 20.20 20.95 -10.98
CA CYS A 37 19.70 22.03 -10.14
C CYS A 37 18.46 22.74 -10.68
N ASN A 38 17.61 22.04 -11.44
CA ASN A 38 16.50 22.66 -12.18
C ASN A 38 15.19 21.89 -11.96
N TRP A 39 14.09 22.63 -12.04
CA TRP A 39 12.75 22.09 -12.17
C TRP A 39 12.41 21.88 -13.64
N SER A 40 11.78 20.75 -13.95
CA SER A 40 11.24 20.46 -15.28
C SER A 40 9.81 19.96 -15.17
N VAL A 41 8.97 20.37 -16.11
CA VAL A 41 7.61 19.86 -16.26
C VAL A 41 7.66 18.39 -16.68
N CYS A 42 6.87 17.56 -16.01
CA CYS A 42 6.78 16.12 -16.19
C CYS A 42 5.39 15.79 -16.79
N GLY A 43 5.38 15.46 -18.07
CA GLY A 43 4.22 14.93 -18.78
C GLY A 43 3.16 16.00 -19.06
N ASP A 44 2.00 15.55 -19.52
CA ASP A 44 0.85 16.42 -19.78
C ASP A 44 0.10 16.80 -18.48
N LEU A 45 -0.82 17.75 -18.60
CA LEU A 45 -1.77 18.06 -17.54
C LEU A 45 -2.64 16.83 -17.22
N LEU A 46 -2.73 16.53 -15.93
CA LEU A 46 -3.44 15.37 -15.42
C LEU A 46 -4.66 15.82 -14.63
N PRO A 47 -5.77 15.07 -14.65
CA PRO A 47 -6.85 15.29 -13.70
C PRO A 47 -6.31 15.25 -12.26
N TYR A 48 -6.51 16.32 -11.49
CA TYR A 48 -6.03 16.45 -10.10
C TYR A 48 -6.54 15.31 -9.22
N ASN A 49 -7.75 14.81 -9.50
CA ASN A 49 -8.31 13.65 -8.83
C ASN A 49 -7.46 12.37 -9.01
N HIS A 50 -6.69 12.21 -10.10
CA HIS A 50 -5.76 11.08 -10.28
C HIS A 50 -4.59 11.11 -9.28
N LEU A 51 -4.27 12.28 -8.74
CA LEU A 51 -3.20 12.48 -7.77
C LEU A 51 -3.66 12.28 -6.32
N GLN A 52 -4.93 11.96 -6.10
CA GLN A 52 -5.42 11.58 -4.78
C GLN A 52 -4.69 10.30 -4.32
N GLY A 53 -4.05 10.39 -3.15
CA GLY A 53 -3.22 9.31 -2.60
C GLY A 53 -1.74 9.35 -3.03
N PHE A 54 -1.35 10.28 -3.91
CA PHE A 54 0.05 10.41 -4.38
C PHE A 54 1.05 10.61 -3.24
N TRP A 55 0.65 11.27 -2.15
CA TRP A 55 1.46 11.49 -0.95
C TRP A 55 1.92 10.18 -0.26
N GLY A 56 1.18 9.09 -0.43
CA GLY A 56 1.52 7.75 0.04
C GLY A 56 2.26 6.91 -1.01
N GLY A 57 2.78 7.54 -2.06
CA GLY A 57 3.41 6.87 -3.19
C GLY A 57 4.71 6.15 -2.82
N ILE A 58 4.93 5.01 -3.45
CA ILE A 58 6.09 4.14 -3.28
C ILE A 58 6.88 4.11 -4.58
N TYR A 59 8.15 4.52 -4.53
CA TYR A 59 9.03 4.38 -5.68
C TYR A 59 9.45 2.91 -5.87
N TRP A 60 9.25 2.39 -7.07
CA TRP A 60 9.67 1.06 -7.46
C TRP A 60 9.76 0.93 -8.99
N ASN A 61 10.84 0.30 -9.49
CA ASN A 61 11.05 0.02 -10.91
C ASN A 61 10.90 1.27 -11.81
N GLY A 62 11.65 2.32 -11.49
CA GLY A 62 11.69 3.58 -12.27
C GLY A 62 10.45 4.46 -12.16
N GLY A 63 9.47 4.11 -11.32
CA GLY A 63 8.24 4.89 -11.18
C GLY A 63 7.72 4.98 -9.75
N ILE A 64 6.85 5.95 -9.49
CA ILE A 64 6.12 6.08 -8.22
C ILE A 64 4.76 5.40 -8.36
N HIS A 65 4.43 4.53 -7.42
CA HIS A 65 3.18 3.77 -7.39
C HIS A 65 2.32 4.21 -6.21
N TRP A 66 1.05 4.51 -6.43
CA TRP A 66 0.14 4.87 -5.34
C TRP A 66 -1.24 4.27 -5.54
N LEU A 67 -1.97 4.18 -4.43
CA LEU A 67 -3.35 3.75 -4.40
C LEU A 67 -4.26 4.97 -4.39
N ARG A 68 -5.30 4.94 -5.22
CA ARG A 68 -6.42 5.86 -5.15
C ARG A 68 -7.69 5.10 -4.79
N TYR A 69 -8.37 5.60 -3.77
CA TYR A 69 -9.71 5.20 -3.42
C TYR A 69 -10.73 5.88 -4.34
N ARG A 70 -11.55 5.10 -5.05
CA ARG A 70 -12.71 5.58 -5.78
C ARG A 70 -13.96 5.13 -5.01
N LEU A 71 -14.73 6.11 -4.55
CA LEU A 71 -16.15 5.93 -4.31
C LEU A 71 -16.82 5.94 -5.67
N ASP A 72 -17.71 5.01 -5.95
CA ASP A 72 -18.53 4.98 -7.17
C ASP A 72 -19.53 6.14 -7.18
N VAL A 73 -18.99 7.34 -7.33
CA VAL A 73 -19.70 8.53 -7.77
C VAL A 73 -19.26 8.69 -9.22
N GLU A 74 -20.20 8.63 -10.15
CA GLU A 74 -19.96 8.70 -11.60
C GLU A 74 -18.91 9.78 -11.93
N ASP A 75 -17.71 9.35 -12.34
CA ASP A 75 -16.65 10.24 -12.82
C ASP A 75 -16.68 10.22 -14.35
N PRO A 76 -17.29 11.25 -15.01
CA PRO A 76 -17.51 11.25 -16.45
C PRO A 76 -16.24 11.39 -17.29
N HIS A 77 -15.05 11.53 -16.68
CA HIS A 77 -13.81 11.84 -17.38
C HIS A 77 -12.82 10.66 -17.52
N ILE A 78 -13.15 9.46 -17.04
CA ILE A 78 -12.29 8.27 -17.18
C ILE A 78 -13.03 7.20 -17.97
N THR A 79 -12.68 7.03 -19.25
CA THR A 79 -13.06 5.87 -20.07
C THR A 79 -12.28 4.64 -19.60
N VAL A 80 -12.76 3.98 -18.55
CA VAL A 80 -12.24 2.67 -18.11
C VAL A 80 -12.57 1.65 -19.19
N THR A 81 -11.58 1.27 -20.00
CA THR A 81 -11.79 0.36 -21.14
C THR A 81 -11.87 -1.12 -20.73
N THR A 82 -11.63 -1.48 -19.47
CA THR A 82 -11.68 -2.89 -19.03
C THR A 82 -11.96 -3.02 -17.53
N THR A 83 -13.19 -2.78 -17.08
CA THR A 83 -13.75 -3.49 -15.92
C THR A 83 -15.26 -3.61 -16.09
N PRO A 84 -15.88 -4.78 -15.82
CA PRO A 84 -17.32 -4.92 -15.82
C PRO A 84 -17.94 -3.94 -14.81
N GLN A 85 -19.05 -3.33 -15.19
CA GLN A 85 -19.92 -2.60 -14.28
C GLN A 85 -20.32 -3.54 -13.14
N THR A 86 -19.95 -3.22 -11.92
CA THR A 86 -20.44 -3.90 -10.72
C THR A 86 -20.98 -2.87 -9.76
N ASP A 87 -22.11 -3.20 -9.16
CA ASP A 87 -22.93 -2.37 -8.28
C ASP A 87 -22.14 -1.75 -7.11
N GLY A 88 -21.91 -0.43 -7.16
CA GLY A 88 -21.63 0.42 -5.99
C GLY A 88 -20.48 -0.01 -5.08
N GLY A 89 -19.42 -0.60 -5.63
CA GLY A 89 -18.29 -1.16 -4.90
C GLY A 89 -17.24 -0.12 -4.50
N ILE A 90 -16.37 -0.50 -3.57
CA ILE A 90 -15.12 0.24 -3.30
C ILE A 90 -14.10 -0.16 -4.38
N HIS A 91 -13.62 0.80 -5.18
CA HIS A 91 -12.62 0.52 -6.19
C HIS A 91 -11.28 1.18 -5.86
N TRP A 92 -10.22 0.36 -5.78
CA TRP A 92 -8.85 0.85 -5.65
C TRP A 92 -8.18 0.87 -7.01
N LEU A 93 -7.84 2.06 -7.50
CA LEU A 93 -7.02 2.23 -8.68
C LEU A 93 -5.54 2.27 -8.28
N LYS A 94 -4.68 1.63 -9.07
CA LYS A 94 -3.23 1.52 -8.82
C LYS A 94 -2.50 2.32 -9.88
N TYR A 95 -2.07 3.52 -9.55
CA TYR A 95 -1.38 4.40 -10.47
C TYR A 95 0.13 4.18 -10.41
N ARG A 96 0.80 4.37 -11.54
CA ARG A 96 2.26 4.45 -11.68
C ARG A 96 2.61 5.70 -12.48
N LEU A 97 3.48 6.55 -11.95
CA LEU A 97 4.15 7.61 -12.70
C LEU A 97 5.55 7.13 -13.06
N ASP A 98 5.88 7.03 -14.33
CA ASP A 98 7.25 6.77 -14.78
C ASP A 98 8.08 8.06 -14.68
N VAL A 99 9.18 8.01 -13.93
CA VAL A 99 9.99 9.20 -13.60
C VAL A 99 11.01 9.52 -14.71
N GLU A 100 11.34 8.53 -15.55
CA GLU A 100 12.27 8.72 -16.68
C GLU A 100 11.52 9.14 -17.94
N HIS A 101 10.31 8.61 -18.14
CA HIS A 101 9.44 8.97 -19.25
C HIS A 101 8.07 9.39 -18.68
N PRO A 102 7.84 10.68 -18.43
CA PRO A 102 6.68 11.24 -17.70
C PRO A 102 5.26 10.86 -18.16
N TYR A 103 4.84 9.61 -17.99
CA TYR A 103 3.47 9.19 -18.25
C TYR A 103 2.90 8.42 -17.06
N ILE A 104 1.62 8.67 -16.81
CA ILE A 104 0.87 7.96 -15.79
C ILE A 104 0.19 6.74 -16.43
N THR A 105 0.38 5.59 -15.82
CA THR A 105 -0.34 4.36 -16.16
C THR A 105 -1.17 3.88 -14.99
N VAL A 106 -2.37 3.39 -15.27
CA VAL A 106 -3.14 2.61 -14.31
C VAL A 106 -2.77 1.14 -14.50
N THR A 107 -2.27 0.51 -13.43
CA THR A 107 -2.01 -0.93 -13.41
C THR A 107 -3.29 -1.69 -13.08
N PRO A 108 -3.47 -2.90 -13.64
CA PRO A 108 -4.70 -3.67 -13.43
C PRO A 108 -4.87 -4.02 -11.95
N THR A 109 -6.11 -4.07 -11.48
CA THR A 109 -6.43 -4.64 -10.16
C THR A 109 -6.40 -6.16 -10.27
N PRO A 110 -5.77 -6.90 -9.33
CA PRO A 110 -5.89 -8.34 -9.30
C PRO A 110 -7.37 -8.77 -9.26
N PRO A 111 -7.80 -9.81 -10.00
CA PRO A 111 -9.21 -10.20 -10.09
C PRO A 111 -9.86 -10.49 -8.73
N THR A 112 -9.09 -11.02 -7.79
CA THR A 112 -9.48 -11.40 -6.43
C THR A 112 -9.38 -10.23 -5.43
N ALA A 113 -8.88 -9.07 -5.86
CA ALA A 113 -8.70 -7.88 -5.03
C ALA A 113 -9.78 -6.82 -5.30
N VAL A 114 -11.00 -7.24 -5.64
CA VAL A 114 -12.15 -6.34 -5.83
C VAL A 114 -12.70 -5.94 -4.46
N GLY A 115 -12.94 -4.64 -4.25
CA GLY A 115 -13.35 -4.12 -2.95
C GLY A 115 -12.28 -4.16 -1.87
N GLY A 116 -12.68 -3.90 -0.62
CA GLY A 116 -11.84 -4.10 0.56
C GLY A 116 -10.87 -2.97 0.91
N VAL A 117 -9.91 -3.26 1.79
CA VAL A 117 -8.83 -2.34 2.19
C VAL A 117 -7.54 -2.78 1.52
N HIS A 118 -6.86 -1.84 0.84
CA HIS A 118 -5.63 -2.09 0.10
C HIS A 118 -4.48 -1.29 0.71
N LYS A 119 -3.28 -1.86 0.73
CA LYS A 119 -2.06 -1.17 1.16
C LYS A 119 -0.87 -1.63 0.32
N LEU A 120 -0.04 -0.68 -0.11
CA LEU A 120 1.21 -0.97 -0.82
C LEU A 120 2.38 -1.06 0.15
N PHE A 121 3.34 -1.92 -0.17
CA PHE A 121 4.59 -2.07 0.56
C PHE A 121 5.75 -2.20 -0.42
N GLU A 122 6.90 -1.62 -0.07
CA GLU A 122 8.16 -1.94 -0.71
C GLU A 122 9.01 -2.74 0.28
N SER A 123 9.52 -3.88 -0.16
CA SER A 123 10.37 -4.75 0.64
C SER A 123 11.27 -5.58 -0.26
N GLY A 124 12.56 -5.64 0.08
CA GLY A 124 13.55 -6.40 -0.70
C GLY A 124 13.67 -5.98 -2.17
N GLY A 125 13.36 -4.72 -2.52
CA GLY A 125 13.35 -4.26 -3.91
C GLY A 125 12.19 -4.83 -4.74
N CYS A 126 11.14 -5.32 -4.08
CA CYS A 126 9.88 -5.76 -4.64
C CYS A 126 8.74 -4.86 -4.16
N LEU A 127 7.72 -4.68 -5.01
CA LEU A 127 6.50 -3.96 -4.68
C LEU A 127 5.41 -4.97 -4.39
N PHE A 128 4.79 -4.86 -3.22
CA PHE A 128 3.71 -5.72 -2.78
C PHE A 128 2.41 -4.94 -2.61
N LEU A 129 1.31 -5.60 -2.94
CA LEU A 129 -0.05 -5.17 -2.66
C LEU A 129 -0.66 -6.14 -1.64
N LEU A 130 -1.04 -5.61 -0.49
CA LEU A 130 -1.86 -6.31 0.49
C LEU A 130 -3.32 -5.90 0.29
N CYS A 131 -4.23 -6.86 0.28
CA CYS A 131 -5.66 -6.55 0.28
C CYS A 131 -6.49 -7.52 1.13
N THR A 132 -7.64 -7.02 1.61
CA THR A 132 -8.71 -7.80 2.22
C THR A 132 -9.88 -7.94 1.24
N PRO A 133 -10.04 -9.06 0.53
CA PRO A 133 -11.19 -9.24 -0.35
C PRO A 133 -12.51 -9.13 0.43
N VAL A 134 -13.53 -8.50 -0.15
CA VAL A 134 -14.82 -8.26 0.55
C VAL A 134 -15.50 -9.56 0.97
N ASP A 135 -15.44 -10.59 0.12
CA ASP A 135 -16.10 -11.87 0.34
C ASP A 135 -15.22 -12.90 1.08
N SER A 136 -14.05 -12.49 1.57
CA SER A 136 -13.13 -13.39 2.26
C SER A 136 -13.18 -13.21 3.77
N GLU A 137 -13.53 -14.26 4.51
CA GLU A 137 -13.46 -14.25 5.96
C GLU A 137 -12.01 -14.41 6.43
N MET A 138 -11.46 -13.35 7.05
CA MET A 138 -10.18 -13.39 7.76
C MET A 138 -8.96 -13.76 6.89
N GLN A 139 -8.98 -13.47 5.59
CA GLN A 139 -7.79 -13.65 4.74
C GLN A 139 -7.20 -12.32 4.27
N LEU A 140 -5.88 -12.26 4.31
CA LEU A 140 -5.08 -11.23 3.66
C LEU A 140 -4.43 -11.83 2.42
N HIS A 141 -4.65 -11.22 1.26
CA HIS A 141 -3.98 -11.61 0.04
C HIS A 141 -2.77 -10.71 -0.20
N ILE A 142 -1.63 -11.32 -0.51
CA ILE A 142 -0.38 -10.64 -0.81
C ILE A 142 -0.04 -10.90 -2.27
N TYR A 143 0.01 -9.83 -3.05
CA TYR A 143 0.45 -9.85 -4.43
C TYR A 143 1.80 -9.18 -4.56
N GLU A 144 2.64 -9.70 -5.44
CA GLU A 144 3.89 -9.08 -5.86
C GLU A 144 3.74 -8.53 -7.27
N MET A 145 4.22 -7.31 -7.51
CA MET A 145 4.24 -6.73 -8.84
C MET A 145 5.37 -7.34 -9.68
N CYS A 146 5.04 -7.90 -10.85
CA CYS A 146 6.02 -8.38 -11.81
C CYS A 146 6.71 -7.21 -12.53
N LYS A 147 8.03 -7.05 -12.34
CA LYS A 147 8.84 -5.94 -12.91
C LYS A 147 8.67 -5.75 -14.42
N ARG A 148 8.61 -6.86 -15.18
CA ARG A 148 8.62 -6.82 -16.65
C ARG A 148 7.25 -6.60 -17.27
N ARG A 149 6.19 -7.13 -16.64
CA ARG A 149 4.84 -7.13 -17.22
C ARG A 149 3.91 -6.13 -16.56
N LEU A 150 4.29 -5.56 -15.41
CA LEU A 150 3.45 -4.68 -14.58
C LEU A 150 2.09 -5.35 -14.24
N VAL A 151 2.16 -6.66 -13.94
CA VAL A 151 1.02 -7.47 -13.53
C VAL A 151 1.27 -7.96 -12.10
N TRP A 152 0.22 -7.91 -11.27
CA TRP A 152 0.23 -8.46 -9.93
C TRP A 152 0.14 -10.00 -9.95
N VAL A 153 1.00 -10.65 -9.18
CA VAL A 153 1.04 -12.11 -9.03
C VAL A 153 0.79 -12.45 -7.56
N GLU A 154 -0.21 -13.28 -7.28
CA GLU A 154 -0.50 -13.72 -5.91
C GLU A 154 0.66 -14.57 -5.36
N LYS A 155 1.14 -14.22 -4.17
CA LYS A 155 2.23 -14.93 -3.49
C LYS A 155 1.75 -15.70 -2.28
N TYR A 156 0.88 -15.09 -1.48
CA TYR A 156 0.35 -15.70 -0.27
C TYR A 156 -1.10 -15.31 -0.04
N ILE A 157 -1.86 -16.28 0.48
CA ILE A 157 -3.13 -16.07 1.15
C ILE A 157 -2.88 -16.36 2.62
N VAL A 158 -2.98 -15.33 3.45
CA VAL A 158 -2.64 -15.39 4.87
C VAL A 158 -3.92 -15.42 5.69
N ASP A 159 -4.17 -16.54 6.35
CA ASP A 159 -5.28 -16.69 7.30
C ASP A 159 -4.93 -15.98 8.62
N VAL A 160 -5.60 -14.87 8.89
CA VAL A 160 -5.41 -14.12 10.14
C VAL A 160 -6.28 -14.64 11.28
N GLY A 161 -7.13 -15.64 11.04
CA GLY A 161 -7.91 -16.33 12.07
C GLY A 161 -7.03 -16.87 13.19
N ASP A 162 -5.85 -17.40 12.87
CA ASP A 162 -4.86 -17.86 13.86
C ASP A 162 -4.40 -16.72 14.79
N ILE A 163 -4.18 -15.52 14.24
CA ILE A 163 -3.82 -14.31 14.99
C ILE A 163 -4.99 -13.89 15.88
N MET A 164 -6.19 -13.81 15.31
CA MET A 164 -7.40 -13.40 16.03
C MET A 164 -7.72 -14.35 17.18
N MET A 165 -7.59 -15.66 16.96
CA MET A 165 -7.84 -16.68 17.96
C MET A 165 -6.84 -16.60 19.13
N LYS A 166 -5.55 -16.35 18.85
CA LYS A 166 -4.53 -16.17 19.90
C LYS A 166 -4.86 -14.99 20.81
N TYR A 167 -5.40 -13.89 20.27
CA TYR A 167 -5.77 -12.69 21.03
C TYR A 167 -7.27 -12.59 21.35
N ARG A 168 -8.02 -13.69 21.18
CA ARG A 168 -9.49 -13.73 21.32
C ARG A 168 -10.00 -13.18 22.64
N LYS A 169 -9.34 -13.46 23.77
CA LYS A 169 -9.79 -12.93 25.08
C LYS A 169 -9.69 -11.40 25.16
N THR A 170 -8.63 -10.81 24.63
CA THR A 170 -8.46 -9.34 24.56
C THR A 170 -9.48 -8.73 23.60
N TRP A 171 -9.71 -9.39 22.47
CA TRP A 171 -10.72 -9.02 21.49
C TRP A 171 -12.15 -9.06 22.08
N MET A 172 -12.56 -10.17 22.70
CA MET A 172 -13.89 -10.30 23.33
C MET A 172 -14.13 -9.27 24.45
N LYS A 173 -13.08 -8.87 25.20
CA LYS A 173 -13.18 -7.88 26.28
C LYS A 173 -13.35 -6.45 25.76
N LYS A 174 -12.64 -6.08 24.69
CA LYS A 174 -12.71 -4.73 24.11
C LYS A 174 -13.97 -4.53 23.25
N HIS A 175 -14.50 -5.61 22.66
CA HIS A 175 -15.60 -5.55 21.70
C HIS A 175 -16.87 -6.17 22.27
N HIS A 176 -17.52 -5.47 23.21
CA HIS A 176 -18.68 -5.99 23.91
C HIS A 176 -19.99 -5.97 23.10
N ARG A 177 -20.01 -5.45 21.86
CA ARG A 177 -21.16 -5.51 20.94
C ARG A 177 -20.80 -4.98 19.54
N ARG A 178 -21.03 -5.81 18.52
CA ARG A 178 -21.66 -5.46 17.23
C ARG A 178 -20.88 -5.04 15.97
N ASN A 179 -19.55 -5.15 15.84
CA ASN A 179 -18.89 -4.86 14.54
C ASN A 179 -17.62 -5.69 14.28
N TYR A 180 -17.73 -7.02 14.39
CA TYR A 180 -16.62 -7.92 14.05
C TYR A 180 -16.14 -7.79 12.61
N GLU A 181 -17.08 -7.57 11.68
CA GLU A 181 -16.80 -7.40 10.26
C GLU A 181 -15.93 -6.17 9.96
N LEU A 182 -16.14 -5.05 10.67
CA LEU A 182 -15.39 -3.82 10.41
C LEU A 182 -13.95 -3.87 10.94
N GLU A 183 -13.68 -4.62 12.01
CA GLU A 183 -12.37 -4.61 12.64
C GLU A 183 -11.33 -5.47 11.95
N TRP A 184 -11.74 -6.62 11.39
CA TRP A 184 -10.81 -7.42 10.60
C TRP A 184 -10.49 -6.71 9.29
N LEU A 185 -11.42 -5.94 8.70
CA LEU A 185 -11.14 -5.09 7.53
C LEU A 185 -9.99 -4.10 7.82
N LEU A 186 -9.83 -3.67 9.07
CA LEU A 186 -8.75 -2.77 9.50
C LEU A 186 -7.42 -3.50 9.78
N ILE A 187 -7.35 -4.84 9.75
CA ILE A 187 -6.07 -5.53 9.98
C ILE A 187 -5.07 -5.23 8.86
N CYS A 188 -5.56 -5.04 7.63
CA CYS A 188 -4.75 -4.67 6.47
C CYS A 188 -4.04 -3.33 6.68
N SER A 189 -4.75 -2.31 7.19
CA SER A 189 -4.15 -0.99 7.45
C SER A 189 -3.12 -1.04 8.58
N ARG A 190 -3.27 -2.00 9.52
CA ARG A 190 -2.37 -2.25 10.65
C ARG A 190 -1.17 -3.14 10.35
N VAL A 191 -1.09 -3.74 9.16
CA VAL A 191 0.14 -4.38 8.71
C VAL A 191 1.17 -3.29 8.46
N GLN A 192 2.30 -3.35 9.15
CA GLN A 192 3.37 -2.36 9.10
C GLN A 192 4.51 -2.77 8.18
N CYS A 193 4.72 -4.07 8.00
CA CYS A 193 5.78 -4.61 7.15
C CYS A 193 5.39 -5.96 6.56
N ILE A 194 5.88 -6.23 5.35
CA ILE A 194 5.88 -7.54 4.70
C ILE A 194 7.32 -7.89 4.38
N VAL A 195 7.79 -9.05 4.81
CA VAL A 195 9.08 -9.60 4.42
C VAL A 195 8.82 -10.95 3.77
N ILE A 196 9.18 -11.05 2.48
CA ILE A 196 9.08 -12.28 1.72
C ILE A 196 10.49 -12.81 1.54
N GLU A 197 10.80 -13.89 2.25
CA GLU A 197 12.08 -14.58 2.12
C GLU A 197 12.17 -15.29 0.76
N LYS A 198 13.38 -15.38 0.21
CA LYS A 198 13.57 -16.09 -1.05
C LYS A 198 13.46 -17.58 -0.78
N LYS A 199 13.00 -18.35 -1.78
CA LYS A 199 12.83 -19.81 -1.67
C LYS A 199 14.12 -20.58 -1.34
N GLU A 200 15.28 -19.96 -1.49
CA GLU A 200 16.59 -20.54 -1.20
C GLU A 200 16.99 -20.36 0.27
N ASP A 201 16.31 -19.46 0.97
CA ASP A 201 16.51 -19.24 2.40
C ASP A 201 15.58 -20.20 3.17
N ASP A 202 16.10 -20.90 4.17
CA ASP A 202 15.31 -21.78 5.06
C ASP A 202 14.42 -20.96 6.03
N ASP A 203 14.39 -19.64 5.89
CA ASP A 203 13.63 -18.72 6.72
C ASP A 203 12.20 -18.50 6.21
N ASP A 204 11.29 -18.27 7.17
CA ASP A 204 9.87 -18.08 6.89
C ASP A 204 9.56 -16.62 6.57
N SER A 205 8.78 -16.40 5.51
CA SER A 205 8.21 -15.09 5.20
C SER A 205 7.30 -14.62 6.34
N PHE A 206 7.28 -13.32 6.64
CA PHE A 206 6.52 -12.81 7.78
C PHE A 206 5.86 -11.45 7.55
N LEU A 207 4.82 -11.20 8.35
CA LEU A 207 4.16 -9.92 8.50
C LEU A 207 4.50 -9.31 9.85
N VAL A 208 4.71 -7.99 9.90
CA VAL A 208 4.68 -7.25 11.15
C VAL A 208 3.34 -6.55 11.25
N VAL A 209 2.56 -6.85 12.28
CA VAL A 209 1.17 -6.39 12.42
C VAL A 209 0.95 -5.79 13.80
N GLU A 210 0.27 -4.65 13.83
CA GLU A 210 -0.23 -4.09 15.09
C GLU A 210 -1.62 -4.68 15.40
N ILE A 211 -1.77 -5.32 16.55
CA ILE A 211 -3.04 -5.88 16.99
C ILE A 211 -3.29 -5.68 18.48
N PHE A 212 -4.43 -5.07 18.82
CA PHE A 212 -4.88 -4.80 20.20
C PHE A 212 -3.84 -4.14 21.12
N GLY A 213 -3.01 -3.24 20.58
CA GLY A 213 -1.93 -2.60 21.34
C GLY A 213 -0.66 -3.44 21.42
N LYS A 214 -0.48 -4.44 20.57
CA LYS A 214 0.74 -5.26 20.49
C LYS A 214 1.28 -5.21 19.07
N ILE A 215 2.60 -5.13 18.95
CA ILE A 215 3.29 -5.34 17.68
C ILE A 215 3.74 -6.79 17.66
N ILE A 216 3.30 -7.53 16.66
CA ILE A 216 3.63 -8.94 16.48
C ILE A 216 4.31 -9.16 15.15
N GLN A 217 5.18 -10.16 15.11
CA GLN A 217 5.64 -10.80 13.88
C GLN A 217 4.83 -12.09 13.70
N TYR A 218 4.16 -12.23 12.56
CA TYR A 218 3.47 -13.44 12.16
C TYR A 218 4.20 -14.08 11.00
N LYS A 219 4.76 -15.27 11.23
CA LYS A 219 5.38 -16.09 10.20
C LYS A 219 4.30 -16.79 9.37
N ILE A 220 4.34 -16.62 8.05
CA ILE A 220 3.24 -16.95 7.14
C ILE A 220 3.11 -18.47 6.95
N VAL A 221 4.22 -19.18 6.75
CA VAL A 221 4.20 -20.62 6.43
C VAL A 221 4.05 -21.46 7.70
N SER A 222 4.88 -21.20 8.71
CA SER A 222 4.85 -21.88 10.01
C SER A 222 3.66 -21.47 10.88
N LYS A 223 2.97 -20.38 10.54
CA LYS A 223 1.85 -19.82 11.31
C LYS A 223 2.21 -19.46 12.76
N THR A 224 3.49 -19.14 13.01
CA THR A 224 3.98 -18.82 14.35
C THR A 224 3.87 -17.32 14.63
N ILE A 225 3.46 -16.97 15.86
CA ILE A 225 3.29 -15.58 16.29
C ILE A 225 4.31 -15.24 17.37
N HIS A 226 5.21 -14.31 17.07
CA HIS A 226 6.19 -13.76 17.99
C HIS A 226 5.78 -12.33 18.39
N LYS A 227 5.69 -12.07 19.70
CA LYS A 227 5.40 -10.71 20.19
C LYS A 227 6.70 -9.91 20.15
N LEU A 228 6.73 -8.83 19.39
CA LEU A 228 7.88 -7.92 19.31
C LEU A 228 7.79 -6.85 20.40
N TYR A 229 6.61 -6.26 20.58
CA TYR A 229 6.39 -5.17 21.52
C TYR A 229 4.95 -5.12 22.04
N GLU A 230 4.77 -4.54 23.22
CA GLU A 230 3.47 -4.24 23.80
C GLU A 230 3.39 -2.74 24.04
N LEU A 231 2.50 -2.07 23.31
CA LEU A 231 2.26 -0.65 23.47
C LEU A 231 1.70 -0.42 24.87
N ARG A 232 2.26 0.57 25.56
CA ARG A 232 1.69 1.03 26.83
C ARG A 232 0.24 1.42 26.56
N GLU A 233 -0.68 1.03 27.44
CA GLU A 233 -2.11 1.30 27.24
C GLU A 233 -2.32 2.78 26.91
N PRO A 234 -2.94 3.09 25.75
CA PRO A 234 -3.32 4.45 25.41
C PRO A 234 -4.23 5.07 26.48
N ASP A 235 -3.92 6.30 26.89
CA ASP A 235 -4.94 7.28 27.22
C ASP A 235 -5.79 7.54 25.96
N ARG A 236 -6.71 6.62 25.63
CA ARG A 236 -7.82 6.67 24.63
C ARG A 236 -7.60 7.31 23.24
N TYR A 237 -6.42 7.80 22.87
CA TYR A 237 -6.22 8.72 21.74
C TYR A 237 -5.00 8.43 20.86
N TYR A 238 -4.37 7.25 20.95
CA TYR A 238 -3.35 6.90 19.96
C TYR A 238 -4.02 6.43 18.67
N SER A 239 -3.87 7.22 17.61
CA SER A 239 -4.05 6.74 16.24
C SER A 239 -2.93 5.76 15.91
N SER A 240 -3.24 4.68 15.18
CA SER A 240 -2.26 3.78 14.55
C SER A 240 -1.26 4.51 13.66
N ASP A 241 -1.53 5.77 13.32
CA ASP A 241 -0.68 6.64 12.51
C ASP A 241 0.59 7.13 13.25
N SER A 242 0.76 6.78 14.53
CA SER A 242 1.93 7.18 15.34
C SER A 242 3.12 6.22 15.25
N ILE A 243 2.98 5.09 14.53
CA ILE A 243 4.06 4.10 14.35
C ILE A 243 4.48 4.11 12.88
N ASN A 244 5.74 4.44 12.63
CA ASN A 244 6.37 4.29 11.33
C ASN A 244 7.36 3.13 11.38
N PHE A 245 7.14 2.11 10.55
CA PHE A 245 8.11 1.05 10.36
C PHE A 245 9.12 1.47 9.30
N ILE A 246 10.40 1.52 9.68
CA ILE A 246 11.50 1.78 8.75
C ILE A 246 12.18 0.44 8.51
N ALA A 247 12.21 0.00 7.25
CA ALA A 247 13.01 -1.16 6.87
C ALA A 247 14.48 -0.87 7.21
N SER A 248 15.13 -1.78 7.93
CA SER A 248 16.58 -1.69 8.15
C SER A 248 17.27 -1.70 6.80
N PHE A 249 18.16 -0.74 6.57
CA PHE A 249 19.18 -0.81 5.52
C PHE A 249 20.17 -1.90 5.92
N ALA A 250 19.73 -3.17 5.92
CA ALA A 250 20.68 -4.27 5.97
C ALA A 250 21.43 -4.23 4.64
N ASP A 251 22.75 -4.05 4.76
CA ASP A 251 23.69 -3.70 3.70
C ASP A 251 23.47 -4.45 2.38
N VAL A 252 23.46 -3.69 1.29
CA VAL A 252 23.62 -4.18 -0.09
C VAL A 252 25.09 -4.46 -0.35
#